data_AF-A0A9P7N408-F1
#
_entry.id   AF-A0A9P7N408-F1
#
_cell.length_a   1.000
_cell.length_b   1.000
_cell.length_c   1.000
_cell.angle_alpha   90.00
_cell.angle_beta   90.00
_cell.angle_gamma   90.00
#
_symmetry.space_group_name_H-M   'P 1'
#
loop_
_entity.id
_entity.type
_entity.pdbx_description
1 polymer ?
#
loop_
_entity_poly.entity_id
_entity_poly.type
_entity_poly.pdbx_seq_one_letter_code
_entity_poly.pdbx_strand_id
1 'polypeptide(L)'
;MPELFFLPPSLANLSFTFAPMQIHTFVLASFASLIAPFGGFFASGLKRSFKIKDFGDSIPGHGGMTDRMDCQFIMGFFAYMYYHTFVSLHKVTMGSILETAITSLSPEEQVELVKSMSRYLGNQGVVSEKFLDCVEQTIID
;
A
#
# COMPACT_ATOMS: atom_id res chain seq x y z
N MET A 1 1.70 35.13 35.85
CA MET A 1 1.47 35.16 34.39
C MET A 1 2.58 34.34 33.76
N PRO A 2 2.32 33.38 32.86
CA PRO A 2 3.39 32.58 32.26
C PRO A 2 4.18 33.45 31.29
N GLU A 3 5.52 33.37 31.36
CA GLU A 3 6.38 34.01 30.35
C GLU A 3 6.20 33.30 29.02
N LEU A 4 5.56 33.98 28.08
CA LEU A 4 5.53 33.55 26.69
C LEU A 4 6.95 33.72 26.14
N PHE A 5 7.67 32.60 26.04
CA PHE A 5 8.96 32.51 25.38
C PHE A 5 8.79 32.87 23.90
N PHE A 6 9.07 34.13 23.55
CA PHE A 6 9.07 34.59 22.17
C PHE A 6 10.28 33.99 21.45
N LEU A 7 10.04 33.17 20.43
CA LEU A 7 11.10 32.63 19.58
C LEU A 7 11.83 33.79 18.88
N PRO A 8 13.17 33.74 18.78
CA PRO A 8 13.95 34.81 18.16
C PRO A 8 13.53 35.01 16.70
N PRO A 9 13.45 36.26 16.20
CA PRO A 9 12.98 36.57 14.84
C PRO A 9 13.87 35.96 13.73
N SER A 10 15.07 35.48 14.05
CA SER A 10 15.93 34.72 13.12
C SER A 10 15.35 33.36 12.73
N LEU A 11 14.46 32.80 13.56
CA LEU A 11 13.80 31.51 13.34
C LEU A 11 12.52 31.64 12.50
N ALA A 12 12.06 32.86 12.24
CA ALA A 12 10.82 33.13 11.49
C ALA A 12 10.89 32.72 10.01
N ASN A 13 12.11 32.61 9.45
CA ASN A 13 12.34 32.28 8.03
C ASN A 13 12.96 30.89 7.82
N LEU A 14 12.67 29.94 8.71
CA LEU A 14 13.15 28.56 8.59
C LEU A 14 12.33 27.82 7.53
N SER A 15 12.85 27.73 6.30
CA SER A 15 12.28 26.89 5.24
C SER A 15 13.06 25.60 5.12
N PHE A 16 12.37 24.47 5.13
CA PHE A 16 12.96 23.16 4.91
C PHE A 16 12.50 22.59 3.57
N THR A 17 13.46 22.15 2.76
CA THR A 17 13.18 21.43 1.52
C THR A 17 13.33 19.94 1.78
N PHE A 18 12.27 19.17 1.56
CA PHE A 18 12.28 17.71 1.68
C PHE A 18 11.95 17.05 0.34
N ALA A 19 12.73 16.06 -0.04
CA ALA A 19 12.37 15.13 -1.11
C ALA A 19 11.28 14.17 -0.60
N PRO A 20 10.33 13.73 -1.46
CA PRO A 20 9.28 12.79 -1.08
C PRO A 20 9.81 11.52 -0.40
N MET A 21 10.97 11.02 -0.85
CA MET A 21 11.63 9.86 -0.26
C MET A 21 11.99 10.06 1.21
N GLN A 22 12.39 11.27 1.62
CA GLN A 22 12.78 11.57 3.01
C GLN A 22 11.57 11.47 3.95
N ILE A 23 10.37 11.81 3.47
CA ILE A 23 9.12 11.67 4.24
C ILE A 23 8.84 10.19 4.48
N HIS A 24 8.95 9.35 3.45
CA HIS A 24 8.75 7.90 3.59
C HIS A 24 9.78 7.27 4.55
N THR A 25 11.05 7.66 4.45
CA THR A 25 12.10 7.20 5.37
C THR A 25 11.80 7.62 6.81
N PHE A 26 11.33 8.86 7.03
CA PHE A 26 11.00 9.34 8.36
C PHE A 26 9.86 8.53 9.00
N VAL A 27 8.82 8.21 8.24
CA VAL A 27 7.70 7.38 8.71
C VAL A 27 8.17 5.96 9.04
N LEU A 28 8.94 5.33 8.15
CA LEU A 28 9.47 3.98 8.38
C LEU A 28 10.41 3.93 9.58
N ALA A 29 11.29 4.93 9.73
CA ALA A 29 12.22 5.03 10.86
C ALA A 29 11.47 5.23 12.19
N SER A 30 10.45 6.08 12.20
CA SER A 30 9.61 6.32 13.38
C SER A 30 8.89 5.04 13.81
N PHE A 31 8.32 4.28 12.85
CA PHE A 31 7.69 3.01 13.13
C PHE A 31 8.69 1.97 13.64
N ALA A 32 9.86 1.86 13.00
CA ALA A 32 10.91 0.94 13.38
C ALA A 32 11.43 1.21 14.81
N SER A 33 11.54 2.48 15.20
CA SER A 33 12.02 2.85 16.53
C SER A 33 10.96 2.68 17.62
N LEU A 34 9.71 3.04 17.33
CA LEU A 34 8.67 3.14 18.36
C LEU A 34 7.81 1.89 18.46
N ILE A 35 7.46 1.25 17.33
CA ILE A 35 6.43 0.22 17.28
C ILE A 35 7.03 -1.17 17.11
N ALA A 36 8.02 -1.34 16.23
CA ALA A 36 8.62 -2.65 15.95
C ALA A 36 9.19 -3.39 17.20
N PRO A 37 9.77 -2.71 18.22
CA PRO A 37 10.23 -3.39 19.44
C PRO A 37 9.11 -4.09 20.23
N PHE A 38 7.84 -3.65 20.09
CA PHE A 38 6.71 -4.30 20.74
C PHE A 38 6.42 -5.71 20.21
N GLY A 39 6.87 -6.05 19.00
CA GLY A 39 6.81 -7.42 18.48
C GLY A 39 7.63 -8.40 19.31
N GLY A 40 8.82 -7.98 19.73
CA GLY A 40 9.67 -8.77 20.63
C GLY A 40 9.05 -8.93 22.02
N PHE A 41 8.40 -7.88 22.54
CA PHE A 41 7.68 -7.98 23.81
C PHE A 41 6.47 -8.93 23.72
N PHE A 42 5.73 -8.90 22.62
CA PHE A 42 4.60 -9.81 22.38
C PHE A 42 5.06 -11.28 22.32
N ALA A 43 6.11 -11.56 21.55
CA ALA A 43 6.69 -12.90 21.46
C ALA A 43 7.23 -13.37 22.82
N SER A 44 7.92 -12.50 23.56
CA SER A 44 8.38 -12.81 24.92
C SER A 44 7.21 -13.08 25.89
N GLY A 45 6.10 -12.36 25.77
CA GLY A 45 4.90 -12.57 26.59
C GLY A 45 4.24 -13.92 26.27
N LEU A 46 4.11 -14.24 24.99
CA LEU A 46 3.51 -15.48 24.52
C LEU A 46 4.32 -16.71 24.97
N LYS A 47 5.65 -16.65 24.88
CA LYS A 47 6.55 -17.71 25.41
C LYS A 47 6.30 -18.01 26.90
N ARG A 48 6.14 -16.97 27.72
CA ARG A 48 5.88 -17.12 29.16
C ARG A 48 4.53 -17.77 29.46
N SER A 49 3.50 -17.47 28.67
CA SER A 49 2.17 -18.08 28.81
C SER A 49 2.18 -19.59 28.54
N PHE A 50 3.06 -20.07 27.65
CA PHE A 50 3.21 -21.49 27.35
C PHE A 50 4.26 -22.21 28.20
N LYS A 51 4.94 -21.54 29.13
CA LYS A 51 6.08 -22.07 29.93
C LYS A 51 7.22 -22.65 29.08
N ILE A 52 7.31 -22.25 27.81
CA ILE A 52 8.39 -22.63 26.89
C ILE A 52 9.38 -21.47 26.84
N LYS A 53 10.67 -21.76 27.05
CA LYS A 53 11.71 -20.73 27.17
C LYS A 53 12.17 -20.21 25.80
N ASP A 54 12.30 -21.11 24.84
CA ASP A 54 12.71 -20.86 23.45
C ASP A 54 11.87 -21.75 22.53
N PHE A 55 11.40 -21.22 21.39
CA PHE A 55 10.62 -21.99 20.40
C PHE A 55 11.45 -23.09 19.69
N GLY A 56 12.76 -23.14 19.92
CA GLY A 56 13.67 -24.18 19.48
C GLY A 56 15.14 -23.81 19.68
N ASP A 57 16.01 -24.83 19.79
CA ASP A 57 17.47 -24.68 19.79
C ASP A 57 17.98 -24.60 18.34
N SER A 58 17.77 -23.47 17.66
CA SER A 58 18.30 -23.32 16.30
C SER A 58 19.83 -23.26 16.27
N ILE A 59 20.46 -22.73 17.33
CA ILE A 59 21.93 -22.72 17.54
C ILE A 59 22.22 -22.79 19.05
N PRO A 60 23.00 -23.76 19.55
CA PRO A 60 23.29 -23.89 20.97
C PRO A 60 24.03 -22.65 21.49
N GLY A 61 23.42 -21.94 22.44
CA GLY A 61 23.99 -20.74 23.08
C GLY A 61 23.66 -19.39 22.42
N HIS A 62 22.79 -19.33 21.41
CA HIS A 62 22.46 -18.08 20.68
C HIS A 62 20.98 -17.69 20.68
N GLY A 63 20.11 -18.47 21.33
CA GLY A 63 18.66 -18.27 21.36
C GLY A 63 17.96 -18.80 20.11
N GLY A 64 16.62 -18.84 20.14
CA GLY A 64 15.82 -19.31 19.00
C GLY A 64 15.80 -18.32 17.84
N MET A 65 15.85 -18.82 16.60
CA MET A 65 15.71 -17.99 15.39
C MET A 65 14.41 -17.17 15.40
N THR A 66 13.33 -17.74 15.95
CA THR A 66 12.02 -17.11 16.10
C THR A 66 12.06 -15.83 16.95
N ASP A 67 12.94 -15.76 17.96
CA ASP A 67 13.09 -14.58 18.83
C ASP A 67 13.87 -13.43 18.19
N ARG A 68 14.55 -13.71 17.08
CA ARG A 68 15.24 -12.68 16.27
C ARG A 68 14.35 -12.17 15.14
N MET A 69 13.36 -12.98 14.76
CA MET A 69 12.48 -12.71 13.63
C MET A 69 11.15 -12.07 14.05
N ASP A 70 10.77 -12.10 15.32
CA ASP A 70 9.53 -11.52 15.84
C ASP A 70 9.35 -10.01 15.51
N CYS A 71 10.37 -9.19 15.79
CA CYS A 71 10.38 -7.77 15.43
C CYS A 71 10.52 -7.55 13.92
N GLN A 72 11.25 -8.43 13.22
CA GLN A 72 11.45 -8.36 11.77
C GLN A 72 10.17 -8.70 11.01
N PHE A 73 9.34 -9.60 11.53
CA PHE A 73 8.04 -9.93 10.95
C PHE A 73 7.09 -8.74 11.02
N ILE A 74 6.98 -8.07 12.18
CA ILE A 74 6.14 -6.86 12.31
C ILE A 74 6.66 -5.74 11.42
N MET A 75 7.98 -5.53 11.41
CA MET A 75 8.60 -4.49 10.57
C MET A 75 8.40 -4.78 9.08
N GLY A 76 8.61 -6.03 8.66
CA GLY A 76 8.46 -6.46 7.28
C GLY A 76 7.01 -6.35 6.79
N PHE A 77 6.04 -6.76 7.61
CA PHE A 77 4.62 -6.62 7.31
C PHE A 77 4.24 -5.14 7.13
N PHE A 78 4.66 -4.28 8.06
CA PHE A 78 4.39 -2.84 7.94
C PHE A 78 5.05 -2.23 6.70
N ALA A 79 6.32 -2.54 6.44
CA ALA A 79 7.04 -2.03 5.28
C ALA A 79 6.39 -2.45 3.96
N TYR A 80 5.93 -3.69 3.86
CA TYR A 80 5.21 -4.20 2.69
C TYR A 80 3.90 -3.44 2.44
N MET A 81 3.06 -3.35 3.48
CA MET A 81 1.79 -2.62 3.41
C MET A 81 2.02 -1.14 3.07
N TYR A 82 2.99 -0.51 3.73
CA TYR A 82 3.34 0.88 3.50
C TYR A 82 3.80 1.13 2.07
N TYR A 83 4.66 0.26 1.54
CA TYR A 83 5.10 0.32 0.16
C TYR A 83 3.91 0.19 -0.79
N HIS A 84 3.06 -0.82 -0.61
CA HIS A 84 1.94 -1.07 -1.51
C HIS A 84 0.90 0.06 -1.51
N THR A 85 0.63 0.65 -0.35
CA THR A 85 -0.40 1.70 -0.20
C THR A 85 0.11 3.08 -0.58
N PHE A 86 1.34 3.44 -0.21
CA PHE A 86 1.83 4.82 -0.32
C PHE A 86 2.93 5.04 -1.36
N VAL A 87 3.68 4.00 -1.74
CA VAL A 87 4.82 4.12 -2.66
C VAL A 87 4.52 3.50 -4.02
N SER A 88 3.78 2.39 -4.05
CA SER A 88 3.44 1.67 -5.27
C SER A 88 2.40 2.43 -6.07
N LEU A 89 2.87 3.12 -7.10
CA LEU A 89 2.01 3.64 -8.15
C LEU A 89 1.48 2.45 -8.94
N HIS A 90 0.21 2.10 -8.72
CA HIS A 90 -0.50 1.11 -9.53
C HIS A 90 -0.63 1.66 -10.95
N LYS A 91 0.38 1.41 -11.78
CA LYS A 91 0.30 1.63 -13.22
C LYS A 91 -0.59 0.55 -13.78
N VAL A 92 -1.87 0.85 -13.86
CA VAL A 92 -2.83 -0.03 -14.52
C VAL A 92 -2.43 -0.10 -16.00
N THR A 93 -1.97 -1.27 -16.44
CA THR A 93 -1.59 -1.49 -17.83
C THR A 93 -2.83 -1.91 -18.63
N MET A 94 -2.85 -1.65 -19.94
CA MET A 94 -3.97 -2.08 -20.79
C MET A 94 -4.18 -3.60 -20.71
N GLY A 95 -3.10 -4.38 -20.58
CA GLY A 95 -3.15 -5.82 -20.39
C GLY A 95 -3.89 -6.22 -19.10
N SER A 96 -3.58 -5.59 -17.96
CA SER A 96 -4.25 -5.91 -16.70
C SER A 96 -5.73 -5.50 -16.69
N ILE A 97 -6.11 -4.42 -17.39
CA ILE A 97 -7.53 -4.03 -17.53
C ILE A 97 -8.26 -5.07 -18.37
N LEU A 98 -7.67 -5.45 -19.50
CA LEU A 98 -8.28 -6.42 -20.40
C LEU A 98 -8.40 -7.80 -19.74
N GLU A 99 -7.37 -8.24 -19.02
CA GLU A 99 -7.41 -9.47 -18.24
C GLU A 99 -8.51 -9.41 -17.17
N THR A 100 -8.62 -8.29 -16.44
CA THR A 100 -9.68 -8.11 -15.44
C THR A 100 -11.07 -8.14 -16.10
N ALA A 101 -11.23 -7.47 -17.25
CA ALA A 101 -12.49 -7.47 -17.99
C ALA A 101 -12.87 -8.87 -18.52
N ILE A 102 -11.90 -9.67 -18.98
CA ILE A 102 -12.18 -11.01 -19.53
C ILE A 102 -12.41 -12.03 -18.42
N THR A 103 -11.65 -11.97 -17.32
CA THR A 103 -11.66 -13.00 -16.27
C THR A 103 -12.67 -12.74 -15.17
N SER A 104 -13.01 -11.47 -14.90
CA SER A 104 -13.82 -11.09 -13.74
C SER A 104 -15.25 -10.69 -14.09
N LEU A 105 -15.57 -10.43 -15.35
CA LEU A 105 -16.90 -10.03 -15.80
C LEU A 105 -17.59 -11.16 -16.56
N SER A 106 -18.91 -11.28 -16.40
CA SER A 106 -19.74 -12.17 -17.22
C SER A 106 -19.78 -11.69 -18.69
N PRO A 107 -20.15 -12.55 -19.66
CA PRO A 107 -20.29 -12.14 -21.05
C PRO A 107 -21.24 -10.94 -21.24
N GLU A 108 -22.31 -10.88 -20.44
CA GLU A 108 -23.28 -9.78 -20.45
C GLU A 108 -22.66 -8.48 -19.92
N GLU A 109 -21.90 -8.55 -18.83
CA GLU A 109 -21.18 -7.40 -18.25
C GLU A 109 -20.05 -6.91 -19.17
N GLN A 110 -19.38 -7.81 -19.90
CA GLN A 110 -18.39 -7.45 -20.92
C GLN A 110 -19.02 -6.66 -22.06
N VAL A 111 -20.21 -7.08 -22.50
CA VAL A 111 -21.01 -6.38 -23.51
C VAL A 111 -21.41 -4.97 -23.02
N GLU A 112 -21.86 -4.85 -21.77
CA GLU A 112 -22.22 -3.57 -21.18
C GLU A 112 -21.02 -2.63 -21.04
N LEU A 113 -19.84 -3.17 -20.68
CA LEU A 113 -18.58 -2.43 -20.65
C LEU A 113 -18.23 -1.85 -22.02
N VAL A 114 -18.31 -2.66 -23.09
CA VAL A 114 -18.01 -2.21 -24.46
C VAL A 114 -18.98 -1.11 -24.92
N LYS A 115 -20.29 -1.25 -24.63
CA LYS A 115 -21.30 -0.22 -24.94
C LYS A 115 -20.99 1.09 -24.20
N SER A 116 -20.69 1.00 -22.91
CA SER A 116 -20.39 2.16 -22.06
C SER A 116 -19.11 2.87 -22.50
N MET A 117 -18.06 2.12 -22.82
CA MET A 117 -16.81 2.68 -23.37
C MET A 117 -17.02 3.34 -24.73
N SER A 118 -17.81 2.73 -25.61
CA SER A 118 -18.12 3.29 -26.94
C SER A 118 -18.86 4.63 -26.81
N ARG A 119 -19.90 4.70 -25.97
CA ARG A 119 -20.64 5.94 -25.70
C ARG A 119 -19.73 7.02 -25.08
N TYR A 120 -18.86 6.65 -24.14
CA TYR A 120 -17.90 7.56 -23.53
C TYR A 120 -16.95 8.17 -24.58
N LEU A 121 -16.41 7.36 -25.49
CA LEU A 121 -15.53 7.83 -26.57
C LEU A 121 -16.28 8.66 -27.63
N GLY A 122 -17.55 8.34 -27.89
CA GLY A 122 -18.44 9.13 -28.73
C GLY A 122 -18.66 10.54 -28.19
N ASN A 123 -18.91 10.66 -26.87
CA ASN A 123 -19.07 11.96 -26.20
C ASN A 123 -17.78 12.81 -26.22
N GLN A 124 -16.61 12.19 -26.35
CA GLN A 124 -15.33 12.88 -26.53
C GLN A 124 -15.06 13.26 -27.99
N GLY A 125 -15.92 12.88 -28.95
CA GLY A 125 -15.72 13.11 -30.37
C GLY A 125 -14.61 12.27 -31.00
N VAL A 126 -14.12 11.25 -30.29
CA VAL A 126 -13.03 10.36 -30.76
C VAL A 126 -13.57 9.33 -31.75
N VAL A 127 -14.85 8.98 -31.64
CA VAL A 127 -15.51 7.91 -32.38
C VAL A 127 -16.70 8.47 -33.17
N SER A 128 -16.87 8.02 -34.41
CA SER A 128 -17.98 8.46 -35.29
C SER A 128 -19.33 7.93 -34.81
N GLU A 129 -20.40 8.70 -34.98
CA GLU A 129 -21.78 8.26 -34.69
C GLU A 129 -22.14 6.93 -35.40
N LYS A 130 -21.65 6.73 -36.63
CA LYS A 130 -21.84 5.47 -37.37
C LYS A 130 -21.29 4.24 -36.64
N PHE A 131 -20.20 4.41 -35.89
CA PHE A 131 -19.61 3.32 -35.10
C PHE A 131 -20.46 3.03 -33.86
N LEU A 132 -21.01 4.06 -33.21
CA LEU A 132 -21.91 3.88 -32.06
C LEU A 132 -23.17 3.11 -32.45
N ASP A 133 -23.79 3.48 -33.57
CA ASP A 133 -24.96 2.79 -34.11
C ASP A 133 -24.67 1.32 -34.43
N CYS A 134 -23.48 1.04 -34.99
CA CYS A 134 -23.04 -0.32 -35.30
C CYS A 134 -22.84 -1.17 -34.03
N VAL A 135 -22.20 -0.61 -33.00
CA VAL A 135 -21.97 -1.28 -31.72
C VAL A 135 -23.30 -1.54 -30.99
N GLU A 136 -24.25 -0.62 -31.05
CA GLU A 136 -25.57 -0.83 -30.43
C GLU A 136 -26.38 -1.91 -31.15
N GLN A 137 -26.33 -1.98 -32.48
CA GLN A 137 -27.08 -2.98 -33.27
C GLN A 137 -26.47 -4.38 -33.20
N THR A 138 -25.14 -4.51 -33.19
CA THR A 138 -24.47 -5.82 -33.30
C THR A 138 -24.50 -6.63 -32.00
N ILE A 139 -24.73 -5.98 -30.86
CA ILE A 139 -24.65 -6.60 -29.52
C ILE A 139 -26.04 -6.73 -28.86
N ILE A 140 -27.10 -6.87 -29.68
CA ILE A 140 -28.49 -7.12 -29.23
C ILE A 140 -28.96 -8.53 -29.67
N ASP A 141 -28.25 -9.17 -30.60
CA ASP A 141 -28.48 -10.57 -31.03
C ASP A 141 -27.60 -11.57 -30.25
#